data_AF-A0A7X6Y6P6-F1
#
_entry.id   AF-A0A7X6Y6P6-F1
#
_cell.length_a   1.000
_cell.length_b   1.000
_cell.length_c   1.000
_cell.angle_alpha   90.00
_cell.angle_beta   90.00
_cell.angle_gamma   90.00
#
_symmetry.space_group_name_H-M   'P 1'
#
loop_
_entity.id
_entity.type
_entity.pdbx_description
1 polymer ?
#
loop_
_entity_poly.entity_id
_entity_poly.type
_entity_poly.pdbx_seq_one_letter_code
_entity_poly.pdbx_strand_id
1 'polypeptide(L)'
;MLVLIKGAGDLASGVALRVWRSGFDVVMTEIPEPTVIRRTVAFAEAVYEGTVEVEGVKARLARDSEEAKTLLRDRVIPVLIDPKARCRRELAPEVIVDAILAKKNLGTFRGQAPLVIGCGPGFCAGEDVDLVVETKRGHYLGRVIRQGTAAPNTGIPGNVGGYDEERVLRAPSGGRFSGLKEIGDVVHQGQIIAKVDEEPVYARISGVLRGILRTGLKVPQGMKVGDIDPRGQVEYCFT
;
A
#
# COMPACT_ATOMS: atom_id res chain seq x y z
N MET A 1 -3.88 23.56 -0.19
CA MET A 1 -2.73 22.86 0.40
C MET A 1 -2.59 21.52 -0.29
N LEU A 2 -1.39 21.25 -0.81
CA LEU A 2 -1.04 20.02 -1.49
C LEU A 2 -0.26 19.08 -0.57
N VAL A 3 -0.71 17.84 -0.50
CA VAL A 3 -0.06 16.73 0.20
C VAL A 3 0.47 15.73 -0.82
N LEU A 4 1.78 15.48 -0.80
CA LEU A 4 2.41 14.44 -1.60
C LEU A 4 2.58 13.17 -0.75
N ILE A 5 1.91 12.09 -1.14
CA ILE A 5 2.01 10.79 -0.47
C ILE A 5 2.94 9.89 -1.28
N LYS A 6 4.01 9.42 -0.64
CA LYS A 6 4.88 8.39 -1.23
C LYS A 6 4.26 7.02 -0.97
N GLY A 7 4.08 6.25 -2.05
CA GLY A 7 3.36 4.98 -2.06
C GLY A 7 1.87 5.18 -2.38
N ALA A 8 1.28 4.20 -3.05
CA ALA A 8 -0.14 4.11 -3.41
C ALA A 8 -0.75 2.75 -3.04
N GLY A 9 -0.09 1.97 -2.19
CA GLY A 9 -0.62 0.75 -1.59
C GLY A 9 -1.86 0.98 -0.72
N ASP A 10 -2.39 -0.09 -0.12
CA ASP A 10 -3.62 -0.07 0.67
C ASP A 10 -3.57 0.93 1.85
N LEU A 11 -2.48 0.94 2.63
CA LEU A 11 -2.32 1.88 3.74
C LEU A 11 -2.19 3.33 3.24
N ALA A 12 -1.39 3.56 2.21
CA ALA A 12 -1.22 4.88 1.61
C ALA A 12 -2.54 5.41 1.02
N SER A 13 -3.36 4.53 0.46
CA SER A 13 -4.68 4.86 -0.06
C SER A 13 -5.66 5.24 1.05
N GLY A 14 -5.62 4.54 2.20
CA GLY A 14 -6.37 4.93 3.39
C GLY A 14 -5.97 6.32 3.91
N VAL A 15 -4.67 6.64 3.90
CA VAL A 15 -4.17 8.00 4.24
C VAL A 15 -4.69 9.03 3.23
N ALA A 16 -4.55 8.74 1.93
CA ALA A 16 -5.01 9.61 0.85
C ALA A 16 -6.50 9.92 0.96
N LEU A 17 -7.35 8.91 1.17
CA LEU A 17 -8.79 9.07 1.37
C LEU A 17 -9.10 10.02 2.53
N ARG A 18 -8.41 9.85 3.67
CA ARG A 18 -8.64 10.71 4.84
C ARG A 18 -8.24 12.15 4.58
N VAL A 19 -7.08 12.38 3.97
CA VAL A 19 -6.56 13.71 3.62
C VAL A 19 -7.47 14.38 2.58
N TRP A 20 -7.82 13.65 1.52
CA TRP A 20 -8.69 14.11 0.44
C TRP A 20 -10.07 14.54 0.91
N ARG A 21 -10.70 13.71 1.77
CA ARG A 21 -12.01 14.01 2.38
C ARG A 21 -11.95 15.16 3.37
N SER A 22 -10.77 15.52 3.87
CA SER A 22 -10.56 16.70 4.72
C SER A 22 -10.41 18.00 3.91
N GLY A 23 -10.52 17.93 2.58
CA GLY A 23 -10.49 19.11 1.68
C GLY A 23 -9.11 19.46 1.15
N PHE A 24 -8.09 18.63 1.38
CA PHE A 24 -6.74 18.86 0.85
C PHE A 24 -6.55 18.17 -0.50
N ASP A 25 -5.68 18.76 -1.33
CA ASP A 25 -5.26 18.13 -2.57
C ASP A 25 -4.21 17.06 -2.29
N VAL A 26 -4.31 15.93 -2.98
CA VAL A 26 -3.45 14.77 -2.77
C VAL A 26 -2.84 14.34 -4.10
N VAL A 27 -1.52 14.24 -4.16
CA VAL A 27 -0.80 13.55 -5.23
C VAL A 27 -0.12 12.33 -4.62
N MET A 28 -0.12 11.20 -5.33
CA MET A 28 0.56 9.99 -4.88
C MET A 28 1.69 9.62 -5.85
N THR A 29 2.75 8.99 -5.34
CA THR A 29 3.83 8.44 -6.18
C THR A 29 3.96 6.94 -5.98
N GLU A 30 4.27 6.21 -7.04
CA GLU A 30 4.44 4.76 -6.98
C GLU A 30 5.59 4.27 -7.88
N ILE A 31 6.00 3.02 -7.71
CA ILE A 31 6.91 2.30 -8.59
C ILE A 31 6.22 1.85 -9.89
N PRO A 32 6.97 1.53 -10.96
CA PRO A 32 6.38 1.11 -12.24
C PRO A 32 5.62 -0.22 -12.17
N GLU A 33 6.03 -1.12 -11.28
CA GLU A 33 5.38 -2.41 -11.07
C GLU A 33 4.98 -2.57 -9.59
N PRO A 34 3.89 -1.90 -9.14
CA PRO A 34 3.43 -1.99 -7.75
C PRO A 34 3.13 -3.43 -7.31
N THR A 35 3.66 -3.83 -6.16
CA THR A 35 3.52 -5.20 -5.62
C THR A 35 2.39 -5.31 -4.59
N VAL A 36 1.29 -4.57 -4.82
CA VAL A 36 0.18 -4.46 -3.86
C VAL A 36 -0.64 -5.75 -3.83
N ILE A 37 -0.91 -6.23 -2.62
CA ILE A 37 -1.69 -7.46 -2.39
C ILE A 37 -3.20 -7.17 -2.36
N ARG A 38 -3.61 -6.13 -1.61
CA ARG A 38 -5.02 -5.71 -1.52
C ARG A 38 -5.35 -4.72 -2.65
N ARG A 39 -5.39 -5.21 -3.89
CA ARG A 39 -5.52 -4.39 -5.11
C ARG A 39 -6.84 -3.62 -5.19
N THR A 40 -7.93 -4.20 -4.70
CA THR A 40 -9.29 -3.64 -4.70
C THR A 40 -9.46 -2.38 -3.86
N VAL A 41 -8.53 -2.09 -2.95
CA VAL A 41 -8.58 -0.94 -2.03
C VAL A 41 -7.32 -0.07 -2.13
N ALA A 42 -6.61 -0.14 -3.26
CA ALA A 42 -5.34 0.56 -3.44
C ALA A 42 -5.33 1.38 -4.73
N PHE A 43 -4.98 2.66 -4.61
CA PHE A 43 -4.81 3.56 -5.75
C PHE A 43 -3.65 3.19 -6.66
N ALA A 44 -2.70 2.36 -6.19
CA ALA A 44 -1.62 1.80 -7.00
C ALA A 44 -2.13 1.06 -8.25
N GLU A 45 -3.36 0.55 -8.25
CA GLU A 45 -3.93 -0.13 -9.42
C GLU A 45 -4.10 0.82 -10.63
N ALA A 46 -4.15 2.14 -10.40
CA ALA A 46 -4.09 3.13 -11.48
C ALA A 46 -2.84 3.00 -12.35
N VAL A 47 -1.71 2.51 -11.80
CA VAL A 47 -0.49 2.27 -12.59
C VAL A 47 -0.70 1.23 -13.67
N TYR A 48 -1.56 0.24 -13.42
CA TYR A 48 -1.86 -0.83 -14.37
C TYR A 48 -3.06 -0.52 -15.26
N GLU A 49 -4.15 -0.01 -14.66
CA GLU A 49 -5.44 0.17 -15.34
C GLU A 49 -5.64 1.61 -15.87
N GLY A 50 -4.69 2.51 -15.63
CA GLY A 50 -4.77 3.93 -15.96
C GLY A 50 -5.69 4.72 -15.02
N THR A 51 -6.77 4.12 -14.50
CA THR A 51 -7.67 4.73 -13.52
C THR A 51 -8.23 3.68 -12.57
N VAL A 52 -8.57 4.11 -11.35
CA VAL A 52 -9.22 3.25 -10.35
C VAL A 52 -10.12 4.11 -9.45
N GLU A 53 -11.12 3.50 -8.86
CA GLU A 53 -11.97 4.13 -7.84
C GLU A 53 -11.91 3.31 -6.56
N VAL A 54 -11.68 3.96 -5.43
CA VAL A 54 -11.66 3.35 -4.09
C VAL A 54 -12.55 4.17 -3.18
N GLU A 55 -13.56 3.55 -2.58
CA GLU A 55 -14.56 4.19 -1.71
C GLU A 55 -15.14 5.51 -2.28
N GLY A 56 -15.51 5.50 -3.56
CA GLY A 56 -16.10 6.66 -4.24
C GLY A 56 -15.11 7.78 -4.60
N VAL A 57 -13.81 7.56 -4.40
CA VAL A 57 -12.75 8.52 -4.78
C VAL A 57 -11.99 7.96 -5.97
N LYS A 58 -11.94 8.75 -7.06
CA LYS A 58 -11.24 8.39 -8.28
C LYS A 58 -9.77 8.77 -8.22
N ALA A 59 -8.92 7.86 -8.68
CA ALA A 59 -7.52 8.13 -8.97
C ALA A 59 -7.18 7.81 -10.44
N ARG A 60 -6.19 8.50 -10.99
CA ARG A 60 -5.72 8.31 -12.37
C ARG A 60 -4.20 8.40 -12.44
N LEU A 61 -3.60 7.54 -13.27
CA LEU A 61 -2.19 7.66 -13.62
C LEU A 61 -1.98 8.97 -14.40
N ALA A 62 -1.11 9.82 -13.87
CA ALA A 62 -0.67 11.05 -14.52
C ALA A 62 0.65 10.80 -15.24
N ARG A 63 0.84 11.41 -16.42
CA ARG A 63 2.11 11.33 -17.15
C ARG A 63 3.21 12.17 -16.50
N ASP A 64 2.84 13.33 -15.95
CA ASP A 64 3.74 14.32 -15.37
C ASP A 64 3.01 15.22 -14.35
N SER A 65 3.76 16.15 -13.75
CA SER A 65 3.24 17.08 -12.74
C SER A 65 2.17 18.03 -13.28
N GLU A 66 2.22 18.40 -14.57
CA GLU A 66 1.24 19.31 -15.18
C GLU A 66 -0.11 18.62 -15.39
N GLU A 67 -0.08 17.36 -15.85
CA GLU A 67 -1.27 16.52 -15.86
C GLU A 67 -1.79 16.27 -14.44
N ALA A 68 -0.90 16.06 -13.47
CA ALA A 68 -1.29 15.91 -12.06
C ALA A 68 -2.04 17.14 -11.54
N LYS A 69 -1.57 18.36 -11.82
CA LYS A 69 -2.26 19.61 -11.47
C LYS A 69 -3.63 19.73 -12.16
N THR A 70 -3.75 19.26 -13.39
CA THR A 70 -5.03 19.24 -14.12
C THR A 70 -6.01 18.27 -13.48
N LEU A 71 -5.56 17.07 -13.15
CA LEU A 71 -6.33 16.06 -12.44
C LEU A 71 -6.88 16.54 -11.08
N LEU A 72 -6.05 17.26 -10.32
CA LEU A 72 -6.48 17.85 -9.05
C LEU A 72 -7.63 18.83 -9.21
N ARG A 73 -7.59 19.68 -10.26
CA ARG A 73 -8.69 20.61 -10.59
C ARG A 73 -9.99 19.88 -10.91
N ASP A 74 -9.88 18.69 -11.50
CA ASP A 74 -11.03 17.81 -11.81
C ASP A 74 -11.46 16.93 -10.62
N ARG A 75 -10.90 17.15 -9.42
CA ARG A 75 -11.15 16.35 -8.22
C ARG A 75 -10.87 14.85 -8.42
N VAL A 76 -9.76 14.54 -9.09
CA VAL A 76 -9.23 13.18 -9.24
C VAL A 76 -7.84 13.13 -8.64
N ILE A 77 -7.53 12.09 -7.85
CA ILE A 77 -6.20 11.91 -7.25
C ILE A 77 -5.21 11.44 -8.33
N PRO A 78 -4.18 12.24 -8.68
CA PRO A 78 -3.13 11.77 -9.57
C PRO A 78 -2.19 10.78 -8.87
N VAL A 79 -1.84 9.71 -9.58
CA VAL A 79 -0.76 8.78 -9.23
C VAL A 79 0.34 8.95 -10.26
N LEU A 80 1.58 9.19 -9.81
CA LEU A 80 2.75 9.34 -10.67
C LEU A 80 3.70 8.15 -10.50
N ILE A 81 4.22 7.61 -11.60
CA ILE A 81 5.33 6.65 -11.54
C ILE A 81 6.62 7.43 -11.27
N ASP A 82 6.93 7.62 -9.99
CA ASP A 82 8.08 8.39 -9.52
C ASP A 82 8.59 7.84 -8.18
N PRO A 83 9.34 6.72 -8.20
CA PRO A 83 9.84 6.06 -6.98
C PRO A 83 10.64 6.96 -6.04
N LYS A 84 11.23 8.04 -6.58
CA LYS A 84 12.10 8.96 -5.84
C LYS A 84 11.39 10.26 -5.46
N ALA A 85 10.09 10.39 -5.76
CA ALA A 85 9.28 11.58 -5.52
C ALA A 85 9.97 12.88 -6.00
N ARG A 86 10.60 12.82 -7.18
CA ARG A 86 11.24 13.98 -7.84
C ARG A 86 10.23 15.06 -8.22
N CYS A 87 8.99 14.69 -8.52
CA CYS A 87 7.86 15.59 -8.81
C CYS A 87 7.64 16.64 -7.72
N ARG A 88 8.08 16.39 -6.47
CA ARG A 88 8.02 17.37 -5.37
C ARG A 88 8.68 18.71 -5.71
N ARG A 89 9.67 18.72 -6.61
CA ARG A 89 10.37 19.95 -7.02
C ARG A 89 9.49 20.90 -7.82
N GLU A 90 8.57 20.33 -8.59
CA GLU A 90 7.67 21.07 -9.48
C GLU A 90 6.29 21.28 -8.84
N LEU A 91 5.81 20.28 -8.10
CA LEU A 91 4.55 20.34 -7.35
C LEU A 91 4.66 21.18 -6.07
N ALA A 92 5.87 21.31 -5.50
CA ALA A 92 6.15 22.06 -4.28
C ALA A 92 5.13 21.82 -3.14
N PRO A 93 4.92 20.56 -2.70
CA PRO A 93 3.91 20.24 -1.70
C PRO A 93 4.26 20.85 -0.34
N GLU A 94 3.23 21.26 0.41
CA GLU A 94 3.40 21.73 1.79
C GLU A 94 3.64 20.58 2.77
N VAL A 95 3.15 19.39 2.43
CA VAL A 95 3.29 18.18 3.25
C VAL A 95 3.78 17.00 2.41
N ILE A 96 4.77 16.26 2.90
CA ILE A 96 5.12 14.94 2.39
C ILE A 96 4.77 13.89 3.43
N VAL A 97 4.07 12.84 3.00
CA VAL A 97 3.79 11.66 3.82
C VAL A 97 4.45 10.45 3.19
N ASP A 98 5.41 9.83 3.86
CA ASP A 98 5.96 8.54 3.43
C ASP A 98 5.13 7.39 3.99
N ALA A 99 4.28 6.84 3.12
CA ALA A 99 3.40 5.72 3.40
C ALA A 99 3.79 4.46 2.58
N ILE A 100 5.05 4.36 2.16
CA ILE A 100 5.58 3.17 1.45
C ILE A 100 5.63 1.95 2.39
N LEU A 101 5.80 2.17 3.70
CA LEU A 101 5.88 1.13 4.73
C LEU A 101 7.03 0.13 4.51
N ALA A 102 8.15 0.61 3.96
CA ALA A 102 9.36 -0.17 3.68
C ALA A 102 10.09 -0.73 4.93
N LYS A 103 9.64 -0.34 6.14
CA LYS A 103 10.22 -0.72 7.44
C LYS A 103 11.65 -0.22 7.67
N LYS A 104 12.16 0.60 6.76
CA LYS A 104 13.43 1.32 6.79
C LYS A 104 13.29 2.62 6.00
N ASN A 105 14.06 3.63 6.35
CA ASN A 105 14.08 4.88 5.60
C ASN A 105 14.74 4.68 4.23
N LEU A 106 14.04 5.00 3.14
CA LEU A 106 14.53 4.90 1.76
C LEU A 106 15.00 6.25 1.18
N GLY A 107 15.20 7.26 2.03
CA GLY A 107 15.65 8.60 1.64
C GLY A 107 14.59 9.69 1.82
N THR A 108 13.65 9.48 2.74
CA THR A 108 12.79 10.56 3.26
C THR A 108 13.50 11.27 4.38
N PHE A 109 13.51 12.60 4.36
CA PHE A 109 14.21 13.39 5.36
C PHE A 109 13.49 14.72 5.64
N ARG A 110 13.69 15.28 6.84
CA ARG A 110 13.17 16.60 7.24
C ARG A 110 13.59 17.69 6.26
N GLY A 111 12.67 18.60 5.92
CA GLY A 111 12.94 19.69 4.98
C GLY A 111 12.78 19.31 3.50
N GLN A 112 12.33 18.09 3.17
CA GLN A 112 11.85 17.79 1.81
C GLN A 112 10.55 18.55 1.44
N ALA A 113 9.80 18.96 2.47
CA ALA A 113 8.63 19.85 2.46
C ALA A 113 8.57 20.58 3.82
N PRO A 114 7.74 21.64 3.97
CA PRO A 114 7.51 22.29 5.27
C PRO A 114 7.11 21.33 6.40
N LEU A 115 6.39 20.25 6.09
CA LEU A 115 6.08 19.17 7.02
C LEU A 115 6.34 17.80 6.39
N VAL A 116 7.15 16.97 7.04
CA VAL A 116 7.46 15.60 6.59
C VAL A 116 6.99 14.59 7.64
N ILE A 117 6.13 13.65 7.22
CA ILE A 117 5.54 12.62 8.08
C ILE A 117 5.95 11.24 7.61
N GLY A 118 6.48 10.40 8.50
CA GLY A 118 6.74 8.98 8.24
C GLY A 118 5.63 8.09 8.80
N CYS A 119 5.17 7.09 8.06
CA CYS A 119 4.21 6.10 8.57
C CYS A 119 4.92 4.81 9.02
N GLY A 120 4.79 4.46 10.30
CA GLY A 120 5.27 3.20 10.85
C GLY A 120 6.78 3.14 11.10
N PRO A 121 7.32 1.92 11.29
CA PRO A 121 8.73 1.73 11.62
C PRO A 121 9.66 2.10 10.45
N GLY A 122 10.89 2.47 10.80
CA GLY A 122 11.91 2.88 9.85
C GLY A 122 12.19 4.39 9.83
N PHE A 123 11.48 5.17 10.67
CA PHE A 123 11.66 6.61 10.83
C PHE A 123 11.72 6.98 12.32
N CYS A 124 12.51 8.00 12.64
CA CYS A 124 12.55 8.67 13.95
C CYS A 124 12.06 10.12 13.83
N ALA A 125 10.98 10.46 14.56
CA ALA A 125 10.46 11.82 14.65
C ALA A 125 11.44 12.71 15.41
N GLY A 126 11.69 13.90 14.87
CA GLY A 126 12.71 14.85 15.35
C GLY A 126 14.09 14.65 14.72
N GLU A 127 14.33 13.52 14.06
CA GLU A 127 15.60 13.18 13.40
C GLU A 127 15.40 13.01 11.89
N ASP A 128 14.77 11.90 11.47
CA ASP A 128 14.51 11.59 10.06
C ASP A 128 13.37 12.42 9.49
N VAL A 129 12.29 12.58 10.26
CA VAL A 129 11.04 13.24 9.84
C VAL A 129 10.51 14.12 10.96
N ASP A 130 9.56 15.00 10.66
CA ASP A 130 9.00 15.90 11.68
C ASP A 130 8.02 15.16 12.59
N LEU A 131 7.25 14.23 12.03
CA LEU A 131 6.30 13.40 12.79
C LEU A 131 6.33 11.95 12.29
N VAL A 132 6.04 11.02 13.20
CA VAL A 132 5.79 9.62 12.85
C VAL A 132 4.36 9.24 13.22
N VAL A 133 3.67 8.49 12.36
CA VAL A 133 2.34 7.92 12.65
C VAL A 133 2.48 6.43 12.95
N GLU A 134 1.95 5.99 14.09
CA GLU A 134 1.93 4.57 14.45
C GLU A 134 1.02 3.76 13.51
N THR A 135 1.52 2.62 13.02
CA THR A 135 0.82 1.73 12.07
C THR A 135 0.64 0.30 12.61
N LYS A 136 1.22 -0.03 13.75
CA LYS A 136 0.98 -1.29 14.45
C LYS A 136 -0.46 -1.32 14.95
N ARG A 137 -1.17 -2.40 14.59
CA ARG A 137 -2.51 -2.67 15.09
C ARG A 137 -2.49 -2.73 16.62
N GLY A 138 -3.46 -2.07 17.25
CA GLY A 138 -3.59 -2.03 18.71
C GLY A 138 -4.00 -0.64 19.19
N HIS A 139 -3.87 -0.43 20.50
CA HIS A 139 -4.34 0.77 21.19
C HIS A 139 -3.76 2.08 20.64
N TYR A 140 -2.53 2.05 20.12
CA TYR A 140 -1.84 3.24 19.63
C TYR A 140 -1.92 3.45 18.12
N LEU A 141 -2.70 2.64 17.39
CA LEU A 141 -2.84 2.79 15.93
C LEU A 141 -3.29 4.21 15.57
N GLY A 142 -2.56 4.86 14.65
CA GLY A 142 -2.84 6.23 14.22
C GLY A 142 -2.31 7.32 15.15
N ARG A 143 -1.65 6.96 16.27
CA ARG A 143 -1.05 7.94 17.17
C ARG A 143 0.05 8.73 16.46
N VAL A 144 0.02 10.05 16.65
CA VAL A 144 1.06 10.97 16.18
C VAL A 144 2.18 11.03 17.21
N ILE A 145 3.37 10.61 16.81
CA ILE A 145 4.60 10.58 17.58
C ILE A 145 5.42 11.81 17.18
N ARG A 146 5.67 12.69 18.15
CA ARG A 146 6.40 13.96 17.95
C ARG A 146 7.91 13.83 18.18
N GLN A 147 8.34 12.82 18.93
CA GLN A 147 9.73 12.50 19.20
C GLN A 147 9.88 10.97 19.29
N GLY A 148 10.89 10.41 18.63
CA GLY A 148 11.16 8.96 18.65
C GLY A 148 10.47 8.18 17.53
N THR A 149 10.40 6.85 17.68
CA THR A 149 10.00 5.92 16.61
C THR A 149 8.63 5.27 16.87
N ALA A 150 7.99 4.79 15.80
CA ALA A 150 6.85 3.86 15.93
C ALA A 150 7.30 2.48 16.42
N ALA A 151 6.35 1.63 16.81
CA ALA A 151 6.64 0.26 17.21
C ALA A 151 7.43 -0.50 16.13
N PRO A 152 8.46 -1.27 16.52
CA PRO A 152 9.34 -1.97 15.57
C PRO A 152 8.57 -3.03 14.78
N ASN A 153 9.06 -3.31 13.57
CA ASN A 153 8.53 -4.40 12.76
C ASN A 153 8.85 -5.75 13.41
N THR A 154 7.83 -6.50 13.81
CA THR A 154 7.99 -7.82 14.42
C THR A 154 8.21 -8.93 13.40
N GLY A 155 7.94 -8.68 12.11
CA GLY A 155 7.93 -9.71 11.06
C GLY A 155 6.68 -10.60 11.09
N ILE A 156 6.04 -10.74 12.25
CA ILE A 156 4.84 -11.56 12.47
C ILE A 156 3.57 -10.79 12.05
N PRO A 157 2.73 -11.34 11.14
CA PRO A 157 1.44 -10.79 10.79
C PRO A 157 0.51 -10.68 12.01
N GLY A 158 -0.36 -9.66 12.01
CA GLY A 158 -1.39 -9.55 13.05
C GLY A 158 -2.39 -10.71 12.98
N ASN A 159 -2.83 -11.16 14.16
CA ASN A 159 -3.83 -12.21 14.32
C ASN A 159 -5.19 -11.76 13.73
N VAL A 160 -5.81 -12.63 12.94
CA VAL A 160 -7.17 -12.46 12.42
C VAL A 160 -7.90 -13.79 12.57
N GLY A 161 -8.99 -13.81 13.34
CA GLY A 161 -9.79 -15.03 13.54
C GLY A 161 -9.01 -16.21 14.11
N GLY A 162 -7.95 -15.97 14.90
CA GLY A 162 -7.12 -17.02 15.47
C GLY A 162 -5.87 -17.38 14.66
N TYR A 163 -5.71 -16.87 13.43
CA TYR A 163 -4.58 -17.18 12.54
C TYR A 163 -3.63 -16.00 12.35
N ASP A 164 -2.33 -16.27 12.18
CA ASP A 164 -1.30 -15.25 11.94
C ASP A 164 -0.52 -15.45 10.62
N GLU A 165 0.50 -16.30 10.59
CA GLU A 165 1.33 -16.61 9.42
C GLU A 165 0.60 -17.53 8.44
N GLU A 166 -0.31 -18.40 8.91
CA GLU A 166 -1.01 -19.34 8.04
C GLU A 166 -1.94 -18.64 7.06
N ARG A 167 -2.38 -17.42 7.40
CA ARG A 167 -3.21 -16.61 6.51
C ARG A 167 -2.41 -15.95 5.39
N VAL A 168 -1.08 -15.91 5.49
CA VAL A 168 -0.20 -15.25 4.51
C VAL A 168 0.31 -16.27 3.49
N LEU A 169 0.13 -15.94 2.23
CA LEU A 169 0.55 -16.76 1.10
C LEU A 169 1.93 -16.28 0.66
N ARG A 170 2.89 -17.20 0.54
CA ARG A 170 4.28 -16.90 0.17
C ARG A 170 4.67 -17.67 -1.08
N ALA A 171 5.49 -17.02 -1.92
CA ALA A 171 6.05 -17.64 -3.11
C ALA A 171 6.95 -18.84 -2.73
N PRO A 172 6.68 -20.06 -3.24
CA PRO A 172 7.47 -21.25 -2.92
C PRO A 172 8.89 -21.20 -3.50
N SER A 173 9.05 -20.53 -4.63
CA SER A 173 10.31 -20.31 -5.35
C SER A 173 10.37 -18.88 -5.91
N GLY A 174 11.49 -18.54 -6.54
CA GLY A 174 11.62 -17.30 -7.31
C GLY A 174 11.21 -17.53 -8.76
N GLY A 175 10.35 -16.67 -9.32
CA GLY A 175 9.80 -16.88 -10.66
C GLY A 175 8.74 -15.86 -11.04
N ARG A 176 7.97 -16.14 -12.09
CA ARG A 176 6.83 -15.32 -12.51
C ARG A 176 5.57 -15.78 -11.80
N PHE A 177 4.92 -14.85 -11.09
CA PHE A 177 3.67 -15.12 -10.39
C PHE A 177 2.47 -15.19 -11.34
N SER A 178 1.60 -16.17 -11.13
CA SER A 178 0.33 -16.33 -11.84
C SER A 178 -0.81 -16.63 -10.87
N GLY A 179 -1.73 -15.69 -10.69
CA GLY A 179 -2.95 -15.91 -9.91
C GLY A 179 -3.93 -16.81 -10.65
N LEU A 180 -4.50 -17.80 -9.94
CA LEU A 180 -5.55 -18.70 -10.46
C LEU A 180 -6.92 -18.44 -9.83
N LYS A 181 -6.96 -17.47 -8.90
CA LYS A 181 -8.12 -17.03 -8.12
C LYS A 181 -8.09 -15.52 -8.00
N GLU A 182 -9.25 -14.94 -7.76
CA GLU A 182 -9.41 -13.49 -7.63
C GLU A 182 -9.75 -13.08 -6.18
N ILE A 183 -9.51 -11.80 -5.89
CA ILE A 183 -9.88 -11.22 -4.60
C ILE A 183 -11.41 -11.36 -4.41
N GLY A 184 -11.81 -11.90 -3.27
CA GLY A 184 -13.23 -12.18 -2.95
C GLY A 184 -13.63 -13.65 -3.15
N ASP A 185 -12.79 -14.47 -3.80
CA ASP A 185 -13.06 -15.91 -3.93
C ASP A 185 -13.02 -16.60 -2.56
N VAL A 186 -14.01 -17.47 -2.32
CA VAL A 186 -13.95 -18.43 -1.21
C VAL A 186 -12.97 -19.53 -1.57
N VAL A 187 -12.05 -19.82 -0.65
CA VAL A 187 -11.01 -20.83 -0.83
C VAL A 187 -11.01 -21.83 0.32
N HIS A 188 -10.60 -23.06 0.02
CA HIS A 188 -10.48 -24.14 0.98
C HIS A 188 -9.02 -24.48 1.24
N GLN A 189 -8.70 -24.90 2.46
CA GLN A 189 -7.36 -25.40 2.79
C GLN A 189 -6.92 -26.50 1.80
N GLY A 190 -5.68 -26.42 1.33
CA GLY A 190 -5.12 -27.34 0.33
C GLY A 190 -5.48 -27.00 -1.11
N GLN A 191 -6.34 -26.01 -1.37
CA GLN A 191 -6.65 -25.57 -2.72
C GLN A 191 -5.47 -24.81 -3.35
N ILE A 192 -5.20 -25.06 -4.63
CA ILE A 192 -4.24 -24.26 -5.41
C ILE A 192 -4.91 -22.92 -5.76
N ILE A 193 -4.25 -21.83 -5.41
CA ILE A 193 -4.77 -20.46 -5.60
C ILE A 193 -3.93 -19.63 -6.59
N ALA A 194 -2.68 -20.02 -6.81
CA ALA A 194 -1.74 -19.37 -7.69
C ALA A 194 -0.61 -20.33 -8.05
N LYS A 195 0.29 -19.89 -8.92
CA LYS A 195 1.58 -20.52 -9.21
C LYS A 195 2.70 -19.50 -9.24
N VAL A 196 3.92 -19.96 -8.99
CA VAL A 196 5.16 -19.26 -9.36
C VAL A 196 5.87 -20.13 -10.37
N ASP A 197 5.92 -19.66 -11.62
CA ASP A 197 6.18 -20.49 -12.80
C ASP A 197 5.25 -21.74 -12.79
N GLU A 198 5.80 -22.94 -12.63
CA GLU A 198 5.02 -24.18 -12.54
C GLU A 198 4.73 -24.62 -11.09
N GLU A 199 5.36 -24.01 -10.09
CA GLU A 199 5.20 -24.41 -8.70
C GLU A 199 3.90 -23.87 -8.09
N PRO A 200 3.03 -24.73 -7.54
CA PRO A 200 1.74 -24.32 -6.98
C PRO A 200 1.87 -23.60 -5.64
N VAL A 201 1.06 -22.56 -5.46
CA VAL A 201 0.81 -21.90 -4.17
C VAL A 201 -0.50 -22.44 -3.61
N TYR A 202 -0.43 -23.06 -2.44
CA TYR A 202 -1.60 -23.64 -1.76
C TYR A 202 -2.16 -22.70 -0.69
N ALA A 203 -3.48 -22.67 -0.57
CA ALA A 203 -4.17 -22.10 0.58
C ALA A 203 -3.85 -22.93 1.84
N ARG A 204 -3.24 -22.30 2.86
CA ARG A 204 -2.91 -22.98 4.12
C ARG A 204 -4.08 -23.05 5.10
N ILE A 205 -5.10 -22.23 4.88
CA ILE A 205 -6.34 -22.15 5.65
C ILE A 205 -7.53 -21.97 4.70
N SER A 206 -8.74 -22.28 5.17
CA SER A 206 -9.99 -21.92 4.48
C SER A 206 -10.41 -20.49 4.82
N GLY A 207 -11.14 -19.84 3.92
CA GLY A 207 -11.65 -18.48 4.12
C GLY A 207 -11.93 -17.78 2.80
N VAL A 208 -11.79 -16.45 2.79
CA VAL A 208 -11.88 -15.65 1.56
C VAL A 208 -10.50 -15.13 1.17
N LEU A 209 -10.14 -15.21 -0.10
CA LEU A 209 -8.92 -14.63 -0.63
C LEU A 209 -9.04 -13.10 -0.60
N ARG A 210 -8.44 -12.47 0.41
CA ARG A 210 -8.59 -11.03 0.68
C ARG A 210 -7.62 -10.17 -0.13
N GLY A 211 -6.52 -10.75 -0.56
CA GLY A 211 -5.57 -10.10 -1.43
C GLY A 211 -4.72 -11.10 -2.16
N ILE A 212 -4.36 -10.77 -3.39
CA ILE A 212 -3.48 -11.55 -4.25
C ILE A 212 -2.71 -10.61 -5.17
N LEU A 213 -1.43 -10.90 -5.33
CA LEU A 213 -0.54 -10.16 -6.21
C LEU A 213 -1.05 -10.18 -7.66
N ARG A 214 -0.74 -9.15 -8.45
CA ARG A 214 -1.06 -9.13 -9.88
C ARG A 214 -0.28 -10.21 -10.63
N THR A 215 -0.97 -10.94 -11.50
CA THR A 215 -0.36 -11.91 -12.43
C THR A 215 0.68 -11.24 -13.33
N GLY A 216 1.79 -11.93 -13.57
CA GLY A 216 2.87 -11.49 -14.46
C GLY A 216 4.07 -10.88 -13.74
N LEU A 217 3.98 -10.55 -12.45
CA LEU A 217 5.09 -9.97 -11.70
C LEU A 217 6.17 -11.02 -11.38
N LYS A 218 7.44 -10.58 -11.38
CA LYS A 218 8.54 -11.41 -10.88
C LYS A 218 8.60 -11.31 -9.36
N VAL A 219 8.68 -12.45 -8.69
CA VAL A 219 8.75 -12.54 -7.23
C VAL A 219 9.96 -13.36 -6.79
N PRO A 220 10.68 -12.96 -5.72
CA PRO A 220 11.65 -13.84 -5.07
C PRO A 220 10.94 -14.85 -4.17
N GLN A 221 11.62 -15.95 -3.87
CA GLN A 221 11.16 -16.94 -2.91
C GLN A 221 10.82 -16.31 -1.55
N GLY A 222 9.73 -16.76 -0.94
CA GLY A 222 9.28 -16.31 0.38
C GLY A 222 8.57 -14.94 0.40
N MET A 223 8.54 -14.22 -0.73
CA MET A 223 7.77 -12.98 -0.86
C MET A 223 6.29 -13.24 -0.60
N LYS A 224 5.64 -12.33 0.14
CA LYS A 224 4.19 -12.35 0.29
C LYS A 224 3.53 -12.13 -1.08
N VAL A 225 2.67 -13.05 -1.49
CA VAL A 225 1.93 -13.01 -2.77
C VAL A 225 0.41 -12.98 -2.59
N GLY A 226 -0.08 -13.11 -1.36
CA GLY A 226 -1.50 -13.02 -1.05
C GLY A 226 -1.79 -13.11 0.44
N ASP A 227 -3.05 -12.94 0.82
CA ASP A 227 -3.55 -13.32 2.14
C ASP A 227 -5.02 -13.74 2.12
N ILE A 228 -5.35 -14.69 3.00
CA ILE A 228 -6.69 -15.22 3.21
C ILE A 228 -7.26 -14.61 4.50
N ASP A 229 -8.53 -14.25 4.49
CA ASP A 229 -9.27 -13.85 5.70
C ASP A 229 -10.11 -15.04 6.19
N PRO A 230 -9.77 -15.64 7.35
CA PRO A 230 -10.47 -16.81 7.86
C PRO A 230 -11.90 -16.51 8.31
N ARG A 231 -12.26 -15.24 8.48
CA ARG A 231 -13.62 -14.84 8.90
C ARG A 231 -14.65 -15.04 7.79
N GLY A 232 -14.21 -15.23 6.55
CA GLY A 232 -15.08 -15.58 5.42
C GLY A 232 -16.00 -14.46 4.92
N GLN A 233 -15.79 -13.21 5.35
CA GLN A 233 -16.61 -12.06 4.96
C GLN A 233 -16.05 -11.42 3.69
N VAL A 234 -16.77 -11.57 2.58
CA VAL A 234 -16.34 -11.12 1.24
C VAL A 234 -16.25 -9.60 1.16
N GLU A 235 -17.18 -8.89 1.81
CA GLU A 235 -17.23 -7.43 1.88
C GLU A 235 -15.93 -6.79 2.39
N TYR A 236 -15.18 -7.47 3.28
CA TYR A 236 -13.92 -6.97 3.83
C TYR A 236 -12.78 -6.93 2.80
N CYS A 237 -13.00 -7.49 1.60
CA CYS A 237 -12.07 -7.39 0.48
C CYS A 237 -12.16 -6.03 -0.22
N PHE A 238 -13.29 -5.32 -0.09
CA PHE A 238 -13.60 -4.11 -0.86
C PHE A 238 -13.68 -2.84 0.01
N THR A 239 -13.22 -2.93 1.27
CA THR A 239 -13.16 -1.86 2.28
C THR A 239 -11.84 -1.85 3.03
#